data_AF-A0AAD8WXX0-F1
#
_entry.id   AF-A0AAD8WXX0-F1
#
_cell.length_a   1.000
_cell.length_b   1.000
_cell.length_c   1.000
_cell.angle_alpha   90.00
_cell.angle_beta   90.00
_cell.angle_gamma   90.00
#
_symmetry.space_group_name_H-M   'P 1'
#
loop_
_entity.id
_entity.type
_entity.pdbx_description
1 polymer ?
#
loop_
_entity_poly.entity_id
_entity_poly.type
_entity_poly.pdbx_seq_one_letter_code
_entity_poly.pdbx_strand_id
1 'polypeptide(L)'
;MASHLRSVSLPSRPHNEVEEELCSLEAYISSPSLAIETISDCLSRLGDMYDSIEEIMCLPSNQVCSSQQRKMLDGEMECSLELLDLCNVVHTEFAELKNIIQDLQMAIRKGDDEAVQVGVQSYSRLLKKAKKHFKKTLKKVTSSKEDRRMVRLLSGG
;
A
#
# COMPACT_ATOMS: atom_id res chain seq x y z
N MET A 1 -30.94 -40.49 4.84
CA MET A 1 -29.58 -40.61 4.27
C MET A 1 -28.67 -39.75 5.10
N ALA A 2 -27.72 -40.35 5.83
CA ALA A 2 -26.83 -39.65 6.75
C ALA A 2 -25.68 -39.00 5.97
N SER A 3 -25.56 -37.68 6.06
CA SER A 3 -24.48 -36.90 5.47
C SER A 3 -23.25 -36.95 6.39
N HIS A 4 -22.19 -37.61 5.93
CA HIS A 4 -20.86 -37.56 6.54
C HIS A 4 -20.30 -36.13 6.44
N LEU A 5 -20.15 -35.46 7.58
CA LEU A 5 -19.30 -34.27 7.70
C LEU A 5 -17.84 -34.71 7.55
N ARG A 6 -17.23 -34.42 6.39
CA ARG A 6 -15.77 -34.46 6.25
C ARG A 6 -15.18 -33.22 6.91
N SER A 7 -14.33 -33.43 7.90
CA SER A 7 -13.50 -32.41 8.51
C SER A 7 -12.68 -31.70 7.44
N VAL A 8 -12.82 -30.39 7.32
CA VAL A 8 -11.90 -29.56 6.54
C VAL A 8 -10.66 -29.32 7.37
N SER A 9 -9.66 -30.20 7.25
CA SER A 9 -8.30 -29.90 7.69
C SER A 9 -7.80 -28.73 6.85
N LEU A 10 -7.37 -27.65 7.51
CA LEU A 10 -6.59 -26.61 6.85
C LEU A 10 -5.35 -27.28 6.23
N PRO A 11 -4.91 -26.88 5.03
CA PRO A 11 -3.66 -27.39 4.48
C PRO A 11 -2.56 -27.17 5.51
N SER A 12 -1.78 -28.22 5.80
CA SER A 12 -0.61 -28.12 6.67
C SER A 12 0.27 -27.00 6.15
N ARG A 13 0.41 -25.95 6.96
CA ARG A 13 1.29 -24.84 6.62
C ARG A 13 2.71 -25.37 6.84
N PRO A 14 3.62 -25.29 5.87
CA PRO A 14 4.97 -25.88 6.01
C PRO A 14 5.74 -25.29 7.20
N HIS A 15 5.37 -24.08 7.66
CA HIS A 15 5.88 -23.47 8.89
C HIS A 15 5.62 -24.31 10.15
N ASN A 16 4.46 -24.96 10.27
CA ASN A 16 4.09 -25.71 11.47
C ASN A 16 4.89 -27.03 11.56
N GLU A 17 5.28 -27.60 10.42
CA GLU A 17 6.03 -28.86 10.33
C GLU A 17 7.49 -28.66 10.80
N VAL A 18 8.11 -27.54 10.39
CA VAL A 18 9.47 -27.17 10.85
C VAL A 18 9.51 -26.87 12.35
N GLU A 19 8.49 -26.19 12.90
CA GLU A 19 8.41 -25.93 14.34
C GLU A 19 8.25 -27.22 15.16
N GLU A 20 7.40 -28.15 14.69
CA GLU A 20 7.20 -29.45 15.34
C GLU A 20 8.47 -30.31 15.30
N GLU A 21 9.19 -30.30 14.17
CA GLU A 21 10.44 -31.05 14.03
C GLU A 21 11.58 -30.45 14.87
N LEU A 22 11.66 -29.12 14.98
CA LEU A 22 12.56 -28.42 15.90
C LEU A 22 12.31 -28.83 17.36
N CYS A 23 11.06 -28.83 17.80
CA CYS A 23 10.69 -29.24 19.16
C CYS A 23 11.05 -30.70 19.44
N SER A 24 10.85 -31.58 18.45
CA SER A 24 11.25 -33.00 18.53
C SER A 24 12.77 -33.16 18.65
N LEU A 25 13.52 -32.39 17.87
CA LEU A 25 14.99 -32.42 17.86
C LEU A 25 15.57 -31.89 19.17
N GLU A 26 15.02 -30.80 19.72
CA GLU A 26 15.41 -30.23 21.02
C GLU A 26 15.22 -31.23 22.16
N ALA A 27 14.09 -31.94 22.18
CA ALA A 27 13.82 -32.98 23.16
C ALA A 27 14.79 -34.17 23.03
N TYR A 28 15.16 -34.53 21.80
CA TYR A 28 16.11 -35.61 21.52
C TYR A 28 17.54 -35.26 21.96
N ILE A 29 18.00 -34.03 21.66
CA ILE A 29 19.33 -33.53 22.08
C ILE A 29 19.43 -33.43 23.61
N SER A 30 18.32 -33.09 24.28
CA SER A 30 18.26 -33.00 25.74
C SER A 30 18.28 -34.38 26.44
N SER A 31 18.24 -35.48 25.69
CA SER A 31 18.26 -36.83 26.26
C SER A 31 19.67 -37.23 26.74
N PRO A 32 19.81 -37.77 27.96
CA PRO A 32 21.10 -38.19 28.53
C PRO A 32 21.71 -39.45 27.86
N SER A 33 21.01 -40.08 26.91
CA SER A 33 21.44 -41.30 26.21
C SER A 33 22.02 -41.06 24.81
N LEU A 34 22.41 -39.82 24.48
CA LEU A 34 22.86 -39.46 23.14
C LEU A 34 24.21 -40.14 22.81
N ALA A 35 24.22 -41.00 21.80
CA ALA A 35 25.42 -41.69 21.33
C ALA A 35 26.12 -40.89 20.21
N ILE A 36 27.42 -41.09 20.00
CA ILE A 36 28.19 -40.34 18.98
C ILE A 36 27.62 -40.55 17.57
N GLU A 37 27.16 -41.75 17.25
CA GLU A 37 26.51 -42.08 15.96
C GLU A 37 25.23 -41.27 15.75
N THR A 38 24.44 -41.08 16.82
CA THR A 38 23.19 -40.31 16.77
C THR A 38 23.40 -38.80 16.63
N ILE A 39 24.60 -38.28 16.91
CA ILE A 39 24.94 -36.86 16.69
C ILE A 39 25.03 -36.55 15.19
N SER A 40 25.56 -37.47 14.39
CA SER A 40 25.63 -37.31 12.93
C SER A 40 24.22 -37.19 12.33
N ASP A 41 23.30 -38.05 12.79
CA ASP A 41 21.90 -38.02 12.36
C ASP A 41 21.20 -36.72 12.78
N CYS A 42 21.46 -36.22 14.00
CA CYS A 42 20.94 -34.92 14.45
C CYS A 42 21.40 -33.77 13.55
N LEU A 43 22.68 -33.73 13.20
CA LEU A 43 23.24 -32.68 12.33
C LEU A 43 22.68 -32.76 10.91
N SER A 44 22.46 -33.97 10.40
CA SER A 44 21.82 -34.18 9.09
C SER A 44 20.40 -33.63 9.09
N ARG A 45 19.58 -34.04 10.08
CA ARG A 45 18.19 -33.56 10.22
C ARG A 45 18.10 -32.05 10.39
N LEU A 46 19.06 -31.46 11.13
CA LEU A 46 19.15 -30.00 11.25
C LEU A 46 19.43 -29.34 9.90
N GLY A 47 20.33 -29.91 9.10
CA GLY A 47 20.58 -29.46 7.72
C GLY A 47 19.32 -29.50 6.86
N ASP A 48 18.60 -30.61 6.87
CA ASP A 48 17.34 -30.77 6.12
C ASP A 48 16.27 -29.73 6.54
N MET A 49 16.20 -29.39 7.83
CA MET A 49 15.34 -28.30 8.31
C MET A 49 15.77 -26.93 7.81
N TYR A 50 17.08 -26.63 7.78
CA TYR A 50 17.59 -25.37 7.23
C TYR A 50 17.26 -25.24 5.74
N ASP A 51 17.42 -26.31 4.97
CA ASP A 51 17.06 -26.36 3.54
C ASP A 51 15.55 -26.13 3.35
N SER A 52 14.72 -26.74 4.21
CA SER A 52 13.27 -26.55 4.20
C SER A 52 12.87 -25.11 4.55
N ILE A 53 13.54 -24.48 5.52
CA ILE A 53 13.33 -23.06 5.85
C ILE A 53 13.74 -22.17 4.67
N GLU A 54 14.86 -22.45 4.02
CA GLU A 54 15.32 -21.72 2.84
C GLU A 54 14.30 -21.84 1.70
N GLU A 55 13.76 -23.02 1.44
CA GLU A 55 12.69 -23.24 0.46
C GLU A 55 11.43 -22.44 0.81
N ILE A 56 10.99 -22.49 2.07
CA ILE A 56 9.85 -21.71 2.56
C ILE A 56 10.10 -20.20 2.38
N MET A 57 11.29 -19.70 2.74
CA MET A 57 11.64 -18.29 2.59
C MET A 57 11.68 -17.85 1.12
N CYS A 58 12.06 -18.76 0.22
CA CYS A 58 12.09 -18.53 -1.21
C CYS A 58 10.71 -18.62 -1.87
N LEU A 59 9.67 -19.10 -1.18
CA LEU A 59 8.32 -19.14 -1.73
C LEU A 59 7.84 -17.73 -2.13
N PRO A 60 7.19 -17.57 -3.31
CA PRO A 60 6.68 -16.27 -3.75
C PRO A 60 5.72 -15.59 -2.78
N SER A 61 5.04 -16.36 -1.92
CA SER A 61 4.16 -15.85 -0.86
C SER A 61 4.91 -15.19 0.30
N ASN A 62 6.17 -15.57 0.52
CA ASN A 62 7.00 -15.15 1.65
C ASN A 62 8.08 -14.13 1.22
N GLN A 63 8.37 -14.06 -0.08
CA GLN A 63 9.13 -12.95 -0.65
C GLN A 63 8.33 -11.65 -0.50
N VAL A 64 8.75 -10.79 0.44
CA VAL A 64 8.16 -9.46 0.65
C VAL A 64 8.28 -8.67 -0.64
N CYS A 65 7.17 -8.56 -1.36
CA CYS A 65 6.94 -7.67 -2.50
C CYS A 65 8.07 -7.74 -3.55
N SER A 66 7.87 -8.52 -4.60
CA SER A 66 8.81 -8.59 -5.73
C SER A 66 9.24 -7.18 -6.19
N SER A 67 10.46 -7.04 -6.72
CA SER A 67 10.97 -5.73 -7.20
C SER A 67 9.95 -5.00 -8.12
N GLN A 68 9.19 -5.77 -8.90
CA GLN A 68 8.11 -5.25 -9.75
C GLN A 68 6.92 -4.72 -8.95
N GLN A 69 6.43 -5.46 -7.94
CA GLN A 69 5.35 -4.98 -7.06
C GLN A 69 5.79 -3.75 -6.26
N ARG A 70 7.05 -3.68 -5.83
CA ARG A 70 7.58 -2.50 -5.13
C ARG A 70 7.58 -1.27 -6.03
N LYS A 71 8.10 -1.38 -7.26
CA LYS A 71 8.05 -0.28 -8.24
C LYS A 71 6.63 0.19 -8.55
N MET A 72 5.68 -0.76 -8.61
CA MET A 72 4.28 -0.45 -8.81
C MET A 72 3.67 0.31 -7.62
N LEU A 73 3.95 -0.15 -6.40
CA LEU A 73 3.53 0.49 -5.16
C LEU A 73 4.13 1.90 -5.02
N ASP A 74 5.43 2.04 -5.24
CA ASP A 74 6.13 3.33 -5.19
C ASP A 74 5.50 4.33 -6.16
N GLY A 75 5.16 3.85 -7.37
CA GLY A 75 4.50 4.68 -8.36
C GLY A 75 3.08 5.10 -7.97
N GLU A 76 2.27 4.19 -7.41
CA GLU A 76 0.93 4.52 -6.90
C GLU A 76 1.00 5.48 -5.72
N MET A 77 2.03 5.33 -4.87
CA MET A 77 2.29 6.21 -3.75
C MET A 77 2.66 7.62 -4.20
N GLU A 78 3.52 7.76 -5.22
CA GLU A 78 3.82 9.06 -5.84
C GLU A 78 2.57 9.73 -6.41
N CYS A 79 1.72 8.98 -7.13
CA CYS A 79 0.42 9.50 -7.61
C CYS A 79 -0.49 9.97 -6.47
N SER A 80 -0.51 9.23 -5.36
CA SER A 80 -1.31 9.55 -4.18
C SER A 80 -0.81 10.84 -3.51
N LEU A 81 0.51 11.04 -3.42
CA LEU A 81 1.13 12.27 -2.92
C LEU A 81 0.79 13.47 -3.81
N GLU A 82 0.84 13.32 -5.12
CA GLU A 82 0.44 14.39 -6.07
C GLU A 82 -1.01 14.82 -5.90
N LEU A 83 -1.91 13.87 -5.63
CA LEU A 83 -3.32 14.15 -5.35
C LEU A 83 -3.50 14.86 -4.02
N LEU A 84 -2.74 14.47 -2.98
CA LEU A 84 -2.76 15.14 -1.68
C LEU A 84 -2.28 16.60 -1.79
N ASP A 85 -1.22 16.85 -2.54
CA ASP A 85 -0.73 18.20 -2.82
C ASP A 85 -1.80 19.05 -3.54
N LEU A 86 -2.53 18.46 -4.49
CA LEU A 86 -3.65 19.13 -5.15
C LEU A 86 -4.77 19.45 -4.16
N CYS A 87 -5.12 18.53 -3.25
CA CYS A 87 -6.11 18.81 -2.20
C CYS A 87 -5.71 20.00 -1.33
N ASN A 88 -4.44 20.10 -0.96
CA ASN A 88 -3.92 21.25 -0.22
C ASN A 88 -4.07 22.56 -1.03
N VAL A 89 -3.71 22.54 -2.31
CA VAL A 89 -3.90 23.71 -3.19
C VAL A 89 -5.38 24.10 -3.28
N VAL A 90 -6.27 23.15 -3.54
CA VAL A 90 -7.72 23.39 -3.62
C VAL A 90 -8.26 23.97 -2.31
N HIS A 91 -7.79 23.47 -1.16
CA HIS A 91 -8.16 24.01 0.14
C HIS A 91 -7.72 25.48 0.30
N THR A 92 -6.50 25.82 -0.12
CA THR A 92 -6.03 27.22 -0.09
C THR A 92 -6.84 28.13 -1.02
N GLU A 93 -7.17 27.67 -2.21
CA GLU A 93 -8.01 28.43 -3.16
C GLU A 93 -9.45 28.57 -2.66
N PHE A 94 -9.99 27.55 -1.99
CA PHE A 94 -11.31 27.62 -1.38
C PHE A 94 -11.35 28.66 -0.24
N ALA A 95 -10.31 28.73 0.58
CA ALA A 95 -10.18 29.76 1.61
C ALA A 95 -10.12 31.17 0.97
N GLU A 96 -9.36 31.33 -0.12
CA GLU A 96 -9.30 32.59 -0.89
C GLU A 96 -10.68 32.94 -1.49
N LEU A 97 -11.41 31.96 -2.04
CA LEU A 97 -12.76 32.13 -2.57
C LEU A 97 -13.73 32.62 -1.49
N LYS A 98 -13.66 32.04 -0.30
CA LYS A 98 -14.51 32.45 0.83
C LYS A 98 -14.31 33.93 1.17
N ASN A 99 -13.06 34.40 1.20
CA ASN A 99 -12.75 35.81 1.45
C ASN A 99 -13.31 36.71 0.34
N ILE A 100 -13.11 36.34 -0.93
CA ILE A 100 -13.65 37.10 -2.08
C ILE A 100 -15.18 37.21 -2.00
N ILE A 101 -15.87 36.13 -1.64
CA ILE A 101 -17.33 36.15 -1.49
C ILE A 101 -17.75 37.10 -0.36
N GLN A 102 -17.06 37.07 0.78
CA GLN A 102 -17.34 37.96 1.90
C GLN A 102 -17.12 39.43 1.52
N ASP A 103 -16.02 39.73 0.83
CA ASP A 103 -15.70 41.08 0.37
C ASP A 103 -16.74 41.59 -0.65
N LEU A 104 -17.14 40.75 -1.61
CA LEU A 104 -18.20 41.06 -2.56
C LEU A 104 -19.53 41.36 -1.86
N GLN A 105 -19.92 40.54 -0.88
CA GLN A 105 -21.14 40.77 -0.11
C GLN A 105 -21.09 42.10 0.65
N MET A 106 -19.93 42.45 1.21
CA MET A 106 -19.75 43.74 1.89
C MET A 106 -19.82 44.92 0.91
N ALA A 107 -19.18 44.83 -0.25
CA ALA A 107 -19.20 45.86 -1.27
C ALA A 107 -20.62 46.12 -1.81
N ILE A 108 -21.36 45.05 -2.13
CA ILE A 108 -22.76 45.13 -2.58
C ILE A 108 -23.64 45.82 -1.54
N ARG A 109 -23.49 45.48 -0.25
CA ARG A 109 -24.28 46.10 0.83
C ARG A 109 -23.98 47.59 1.02
N LYS A 110 -22.75 48.02 0.69
CA LYS A 110 -22.34 49.42 0.77
C LYS A 110 -22.68 50.23 -0.48
N GLY A 111 -23.07 49.58 -1.58
CA GLY A 111 -23.25 50.22 -2.88
C GLY A 111 -21.92 50.71 -3.49
N ASP A 112 -20.82 50.02 -3.19
CA ASP A 112 -19.47 50.35 -3.68
C ASP A 112 -19.18 49.58 -4.98
N ASP A 113 -19.58 50.16 -6.11
CA ASP A 113 -19.51 49.53 -7.43
C ASP A 113 -18.07 49.24 -7.87
N GLU A 114 -17.11 50.12 -7.53
CA GLU A 114 -15.69 49.89 -7.76
C GLU A 114 -15.19 48.66 -7.00
N ALA A 115 -15.52 48.53 -5.71
CA ALA A 115 -15.12 47.35 -4.93
C ALA A 115 -15.79 46.06 -5.43
N VAL A 116 -17.04 46.13 -5.91
CA VAL A 116 -17.72 45.00 -6.57
C VAL A 116 -16.96 44.58 -7.83
N GLN A 117 -16.57 45.53 -8.68
CA GLN A 117 -15.82 45.25 -9.90
C GLN A 117 -14.48 44.56 -9.58
N VAL A 118 -13.75 45.03 -8.56
CA VAL A 118 -12.49 44.43 -8.09
C VAL A 118 -12.71 43.00 -7.58
N GLY A 119 -13.77 42.75 -6.82
CA GLY A 119 -14.13 41.43 -6.33
C GLY A 119 -14.43 40.43 -7.46
N VAL A 120 -15.16 40.86 -8.49
CA VAL A 120 -15.45 40.03 -9.69
C VAL A 120 -14.16 39.68 -10.44
N GLN A 121 -13.24 40.63 -10.59
CA GLN A 121 -11.94 40.37 -11.21
C GLN A 121 -11.10 39.38 -10.40
N SER A 122 -11.10 39.52 -9.07
CA SER A 122 -10.39 38.61 -8.15
C SER A 122 -10.95 37.18 -8.25
N TYR A 123 -12.28 37.04 -8.28
CA TYR A 123 -12.94 35.76 -8.50
C TYR A 123 -12.54 35.12 -9.84
N SER A 124 -12.57 35.89 -10.93
CA SER A 124 -12.16 35.40 -12.26
C SER A 124 -10.70 34.94 -12.28
N ARG A 125 -9.81 35.68 -11.61
CA ARG A 125 -8.40 35.32 -11.47
C ARG A 125 -8.22 34.02 -10.68
N LEU A 126 -8.93 33.87 -9.57
CA LEU A 126 -8.90 32.65 -8.76
C LEU A 126 -9.37 31.43 -9.56
N LEU A 127 -10.47 31.55 -10.31
CA LEU A 127 -10.98 30.47 -11.15
C LEU A 127 -9.96 30.03 -12.22
N LYS A 128 -9.27 31.00 -12.85
CA LYS A 128 -8.20 30.71 -13.81
C LYS A 128 -7.01 30.02 -13.14
N LYS A 129 -6.63 30.45 -11.94
CA LYS A 129 -5.56 29.85 -11.12
C LYS A 129 -5.91 28.39 -10.78
N ALA A 130 -7.10 28.14 -10.23
CA ALA A 130 -7.58 26.80 -9.88
C ALA A 130 -7.56 25.85 -11.08
N LYS A 131 -8.14 26.28 -12.21
CA LYS A 131 -8.13 25.49 -13.44
C LYS A 131 -6.72 25.13 -13.92
N LYS A 132 -5.75 26.05 -13.75
CA LYS A 132 -4.34 25.81 -14.10
C LYS A 132 -3.72 24.75 -13.18
N HIS A 133 -4.00 24.79 -11.88
CA HIS A 133 -3.51 23.78 -10.93
C HIS A 133 -4.08 22.39 -11.24
N PHE A 134 -5.40 22.26 -11.42
CA PHE A 134 -6.02 20.99 -11.82
C PHE A 134 -5.43 20.42 -13.11
N LYS A 135 -5.27 21.24 -14.15
CA LYS A 135 -4.70 20.79 -15.43
C LYS A 135 -3.24 20.34 -15.29
N LYS A 136 -2.46 20.95 -14.40
CA LYS A 136 -1.07 20.55 -14.13
C LYS A 136 -1.01 19.21 -13.40
N THR A 137 -1.75 19.04 -12.32
CA THR A 137 -1.74 17.78 -11.55
C THR A 137 -2.30 16.63 -12.38
N LEU A 138 -3.39 16.86 -13.12
CA LEU A 138 -3.96 15.80 -13.98
C LEU A 138 -2.95 15.30 -15.02
N LYS A 139 -2.13 16.19 -15.59
CA LYS A 139 -1.04 15.79 -16.51
C LYS A 139 0.03 14.97 -15.81
N LYS A 140 0.43 15.33 -14.58
CA LYS A 140 1.45 14.60 -13.80
C LYS A 140 0.97 13.18 -13.47
N VAL A 141 -0.27 13.06 -12.98
CA VAL A 141 -0.92 11.78 -12.64
C VAL A 141 -1.17 10.90 -13.88
N THR A 142 -1.53 11.48 -15.02
CA THR A 142 -1.80 10.71 -16.26
C THR A 142 -0.55 10.32 -17.03
N SER A 143 0.51 11.14 -17.02
CA SER A 143 1.83 10.75 -17.54
C SER A 143 2.42 9.57 -16.76
N SER A 144 2.08 9.45 -15.47
CA SER A 144 2.48 8.35 -14.59
C SER A 144 1.70 7.06 -14.85
N LYS A 145 0.53 7.13 -15.52
CA LYS A 145 -0.35 5.99 -15.81
C LYS A 145 0.01 5.21 -17.08
N GLU A 146 0.71 5.82 -18.04
CA GLU A 146 1.11 5.13 -19.27
C GLU A 146 2.07 3.96 -18.99
N ASP A 147 2.79 3.97 -17.86
CA ASP A 147 3.64 2.88 -17.39
C ASP A 147 2.94 1.84 -16.48
N ARG A 148 1.67 2.02 -16.07
CA ARG A 148 1.06 1.24 -14.95
C ARG A 148 -0.21 0.46 -15.27
N ARG A 149 -0.51 0.15 -16.53
CA ARG A 149 -1.71 -0.62 -16.87
C ARG A 149 -1.51 -2.14 -16.70
N MET A 150 -1.30 -2.63 -15.48
CA MET A 150 -1.38 -4.07 -15.13
C MET A 150 -1.89 -4.32 -13.69
N VAL A 151 -2.89 -3.57 -13.21
CA VAL A 151 -3.74 -4.03 -12.08
C VAL A 151 -4.73 -5.07 -12.60
N ARG A 152 -4.22 -6.26 -12.96
CA ARG A 152 -5.05 -7.46 -13.19
C ARG A 152 -4.59 -8.67 -12.37
N LEU A 153 -3.55 -8.52 -11.56
CA LEU A 153 -2.95 -9.64 -10.83
C LEU A 153 -3.58 -9.93 -9.46
N LEU A 154 -4.60 -9.17 -9.02
CA LEU A 154 -5.25 -9.37 -7.72
C LEU A 154 -6.74 -9.74 -7.80
N SER A 155 -7.29 -10.01 -8.99
CA SER A 155 -8.70 -10.43 -9.16
C SER A 155 -8.86 -11.87 -9.67
N GLY A 156 -7.82 -12.70 -9.59
CA GLY A 156 -7.88 -14.11 -9.95
C GLY A 156 -7.30 -14.97 -8.85
N GLY A 157 -8.17 -15.54 -8.01
CA GLY A 157 -7.87 -16.47 -6.93
C GLY A 157 -9.16 -16.86 -6.24
#